data_AF-A0A401QE18-F1
#
_entry.id   AF-A0A401QE18-F1
#
_cell.length_a   1.000
_cell.length_b   1.000
_cell.length_c   1.000
_cell.angle_alpha   90.00
_cell.angle_beta   90.00
_cell.angle_gamma   90.00
#
_symmetry.space_group_name_H-M   'P 1'
#
loop_
_entity.id
_entity.type
_entity.pdbx_description
1 polymer ?
#
loop_
_entity_poly.entity_id
_entity_poly.type
_entity_poly.pdbx_seq_one_letter_code
_entity_poly.pdbx_strand_id
1 'polypeptide(L)' 'MMMPCDAVLISGTCVVNESLLTGESVPVLKTNLPVPARCANGTVQEEEEVYSSENHKRHTLFCGTSVIQTR' A
#
# COMPACT_ATOMS: atom_id res chain seq x y z
N MET A 1 8.50 5.92 12.38
CA MET A 1 8.90 4.50 12.54
C MET A 1 9.40 4.03 11.18
N MET A 2 10.61 3.48 11.07
CA MET A 2 11.15 3.04 9.77
C MET A 2 10.63 1.65 9.42
N MET A 3 10.26 1.44 8.15
CA MET A 3 9.83 0.13 7.66
C MET A 3 11.05 -0.81 7.55
N PRO A 4 11.04 -1.96 8.22
CA PRO A 4 12.16 -2.91 8.21
C PRO A 4 12.23 -3.75 6.93
N CYS A 5 11.13 -3.82 6.18
CA CYS A 5 11.00 -4.56 4.94
C CYS A 5 9.87 -3.97 4.08
N ASP A 6 9.75 -4.46 2.85
CA ASP A 6 8.61 -4.16 1.99
C ASP A 6 7.35 -4.84 2.54
N ALA A 7 6.26 -4.11 2.64
CA ALA A 7 4.99 -4.60 3.17
C ALA A 7 3.80 -4.05 2.37
N VAL A 8 2.69 -4.78 2.36
CA VAL A 8 1.43 -4.34 1.75
C VAL A 8 0.46 -3.94 2.84
N LEU A 9 -0.19 -2.79 2.67
CA LEU A 9 -1.21 -2.31 3.59
C LEU A 9 -2.53 -3.02 3.28
N ILE A 10 -2.98 -3.89 4.17
CA ILE A 10 -4.23 -4.66 3.99
C ILE A 10 -5.44 -3.91 4.55
N SER A 11 -5.23 -3.07 5.56
CA SER A 11 -6.28 -2.28 6.20
C SER A 11 -5.72 -0.97 6.74
N GLY A 12 -6.59 0.05 6.79
CA GLY A 12 -6.24 1.39 7.28
C GLY A 12 -5.54 2.26 6.25
N THR A 13 -5.03 3.39 6.73
CA THR A 13 -4.27 4.34 5.92
C THR A 13 -3.01 4.77 6.65
N CYS A 14 -1.96 5.09 5.92
CA CYS A 14 -0.77 5.66 6.55
C CYS A 14 -0.10 6.70 5.67
N VAL A 15 0.59 7.63 6.32
CA VAL A 15 1.38 8.68 5.69
C VAL A 15 2.84 8.32 5.88
N VAL A 16 3.56 8.18 4.78
CA VAL A 16 4.96 7.78 4.78
C VAL A 16 5.85 8.84 4.14
N ASN A 17 7.08 8.93 4.65
CA ASN A 17 8.16 9.62 3.99
C ASN A 17 8.96 8.65 3.11
N GLU A 18 8.95 8.89 1.80
CA GLU A 18 9.70 8.11 0.81
C GLU A 18 10.95 8.83 0.30
N SER A 19 11.37 9.93 0.94
CA SER A 19 12.51 10.75 0.49
C SER A 19 13.81 9.97 0.32
N LEU A 20 13.99 8.88 1.07
CA LEU A 20 15.16 8.00 0.95
C LEU A 20 15.16 7.15 -0.32
N LEU A 21 14.00 6.93 -0.94
CA LEU A 21 13.82 6.14 -2.17
C LEU A 21 13.64 7.01 -3.40
N THR A 22 12.85 8.10 -3.30
CA THR A 22 12.50 8.95 -4.45
C THR A 22 13.33 10.23 -4.52
N GLY A 23 13.97 10.64 -3.43
CA GLY A 23 14.62 11.95 -3.31
C GLY A 23 13.64 13.11 -3.12
N GLU A 24 12.32 12.84 -3.12
CA GLU A 24 11.29 13.85 -2.92
C GLU A 24 10.97 13.99 -1.44
N SER A 25 10.98 15.23 -0.92
CA SER A 25 10.73 15.51 0.50
C SER A 25 9.24 15.66 0.85
N VAL A 26 8.35 15.12 0.00
CA VAL A 26 6.90 15.25 0.15
C VAL A 26 6.34 13.95 0.74
N PRO A 27 5.58 14.01 1.84
CA PRO A 27 4.95 12.82 2.41
C PRO A 27 3.88 12.26 1.47
N VAL A 28 3.84 10.93 1.35
CA VAL A 28 2.92 10.21 0.46
C VAL A 28 1.87 9.48 1.29
N LEU A 29 0.61 9.58 0.88
CA LEU A 29 -0.49 8.82 1.46
C LEU A 29 -0.53 7.41 0.84
N LYS A 30 -0.53 6.40 1.71
CA LYS A 30 -0.73 5.00 1.35
C LYS A 30 -2.09 4.54 1.84
N THR A 31 -2.83 3.88 0.94
CA THR A 31 -4.17 3.37 1.20
C THR A 31 -4.14 1.85 1.23
N ASN A 32 -5.10 1.22 1.91
CA ASN A 32 -5.16 -0.23 1.91
C ASN A 32 -5.42 -0.80 0.52
N LEU A 33 -4.88 -1.99 0.27
CA LEU A 33 -5.22 -2.78 -0.88
C LEU A 33 -6.74 -3.07 -0.81
N PRO A 34 -7.52 -2.81 -1.88
CA PRO A 34 -8.91 -3.19 -1.91
C PRO A 34 -8.98 -4.71 -1.78
N VAL A 35 -9.54 -5.19 -0.67
CA VAL A 35 -9.82 -6.63 -0.51
C VAL A 35 -10.89 -6.95 -1.54
N PRO A 36 -10.67 -7.90 -2.47
CA PRO A 36 -11.74 -8.34 -3.35
C PRO A 36 -12.84 -8.86 -2.44
N ALA A 37 -13.97 -8.14 -2.41
CA ALA A 37 -15.14 -8.62 -1.72
C ALA A 37 -15.44 -9.98 -2.34
N ARG A 38 -15.39 -11.05 -1.53
CA ARG A 38 -15.97 -12.33 -1.96
C ARG A 38 -17.47 -12.06 -2.10
N CYS A 39 -17.89 -11.69 -3.31
CA CYS A 39 -19.28 -11.41 -3.59
C CYS A 39 -20.08 -12.68 -3.29
N ALA A 40 -21.13 -12.55 -2.47
CA ALA A 40 -21.98 -13.63 -1.95
C ALA A 40 -22.80 -14.36 -3.03
N ASN A 41 -22.50 -14.14 -4.31
CA ASN A 41 -23.25 -14.61 -5.47
C ASN A 41 -22.38 -15.36 -6.50
N GLY A 42 -21.13 -15.75 -6.18
CA GLY A 42 -20.36 -16.71 -6.98
C GLY A 42 -20.00 -16.27 -8.40
N THR A 43 -20.32 -15.03 -8.78
CA THR A 43 -19.87 -14.41 -10.02
C THR A 43 -18.70 -13.50 -9.68
N VAL A 44 -17.50 -13.98 -9.98
CA VAL A 44 -16.26 -13.21 -9.94
C VAL A 44 -16.38 -12.09 -10.99
N GLN A 45 -16.88 -10.94 -10.58
CA GLN A 45 -16.85 -9.70 -11.34
C GLN A 45 -16.05 -8.70 -10.54
N GLU A 46 -14.75 -8.79 -10.75
CA GLU A 46 -13.71 -7.78 -10.63
C GLU A 46 -12.46 -8.63 -10.76
N GLU A 47 -11.65 -8.32 -11.77
CA GLU A 47 -10.48 -9.09 -12.17
C GLU A 47 -9.71 -9.51 -10.91
N GLU A 48 -9.32 -10.79 -10.85
CA GLU A 48 -8.43 -11.30 -9.81
C GLU A 48 -7.07 -10.62 -10.05
N GLU A 49 -6.97 -9.33 -9.73
CA GLU A 49 -5.82 -8.49 -10.01
C GLU A 49 -4.68 -9.01 -9.15
N VAL A 50 -3.82 -9.80 -9.78
CA VAL A 50 -2.63 -10.33 -9.16
C VAL A 50 -1.82 -9.15 -8.64
N TYR A 51 -1.49 -9.19 -7.34
CA TYR A 51 -0.69 -8.14 -6.74
C TYR A 51 0.65 -8.02 -7.49
N SER A 52 0.82 -6.88 -8.17
CA SER A 52 2.11 -6.41 -8.68
C SER A 52 2.60 -5.23 -7.86
N SER A 53 3.85 -5.29 -7.39
CA SER A 53 4.51 -4.19 -6.67
C SER A 53 4.65 -2.93 -7.53
N GLU A 54 4.58 -3.04 -8.85
CA GLU A 54 4.66 -1.89 -9.75
C GLU A 54 3.32 -1.16 -9.90
N ASN A 55 2.22 -1.91 -10.00
CA ASN A 55 0.88 -1.34 -10.15
C ASN A 55 0.29 -0.90 -8.80
N HIS A 56 0.64 -1.60 -7.71
CA HIS A 56 0.07 -1.38 -6.39
C HIS A 56 0.97 -0.56 -5.45
N LYS A 57 1.91 0.24 -5.98
CA LYS A 57 2.82 1.10 -5.18
C LYS A 57 2.08 2.00 -4.17
N ARG A 58 0.83 2.38 -4.43
CA ARG A 58 0.01 3.19 -3.51
C ARG A 58 -0.44 2.42 -2.26
N HIS A 59 -0.36 1.10 -2.30
CA HIS A 59 -0.71 0.19 -1.20
C HIS A 59 0.51 -0.51 -0.60
N THR A 60 1.68 -0.32 -1.21
CA THR A 60 2.96 -0.90 -0.76
C THR A 60 3.77 0.11 0.02
N LEU A 61 4.29 -0.32 1.17
CA LEU A 61 5.24 0.36 2.01
C LEU A 61 6.62 -0.22 1.73
N PHE A 62 7.57 0.61 1.32
CA PHE A 62 8.91 0.14 0.98
C PHE A 62 9.84 0.17 2.20
N CYS A 63 10.76 -0.78 2.26
CA CYS A 63 11.85 -0.81 3.22
C CYS A 63 12.62 0.52 3.20
N GLY A 64 12.94 1.04 4.38
CA GLY A 64 13.63 2.34 4.51
C GLY A 64 12.70 3.56 4.43
N THR A 65 11.42 3.41 4.08
CA THR A 65 10.45 4.50 4.27
C THR A 65 10.18 4.73 5.76
N SER A 66 9.86 5.98 6.12
CA SER A 66 9.50 6.31 7.50
C SER A 66 8.01 6.60 7.61
N VAL A 67 7.29 5.80 8.38
CA VAL A 67 5.88 6.04 8.71
C VAL A 67 5.78 7.22 9.67
N ILE A 68 5.06 8.25 9.23
CA ILE A 68 4.80 9.48 9.97
C ILE A 68 3.50 9.33 10.77
N GLN A 69 2.45 8.83 10.13
CA GLN A 69 1.11 8.72 10.72
C GLN A 69 0.41 7.46 10.24
N THR A 70 -0.37 6.83 11.12
CA THR A 70 -1.26 5.71 10.83
C THR A 70 -2.69 6.03 11.28
N ARG A 71 -3.69 5.57 10.55
CA ARG A 71 -5.12 5.70 10.85
C ARG A 71 -5.84 4.39 10.57
#